data_AF-A0A4U0GLP3-F1
#
_entry.id   AF-A0A4U0GLP3-F1
#
_cell.length_a   1.000
_cell.length_b   1.000
_cell.length_c   1.000
_cell.angle_alpha   90.00
_cell.angle_beta   90.00
_cell.angle_gamma   90.00
#
_symmetry.space_group_name_H-M   'P 1'
#
loop_
_entity.id
_entity.type
_entity.pdbx_description
1 polymer ?
#
loop_
_entity_poly.entity_id
_entity_poly.type
_entity_poly.pdbx_seq_one_letter_code
_entity_poly.pdbx_strand_id
1 'polypeptide(L)'
;MNGVKRSVFNSLDPTIQKKVAAAIEKGIVAPTGQQGIIKLTATEAAQTGYQYKVKILGKGSDMRIYGNPKENGHIFFDKIMGH
;
A
#
# COMPACT_ATOMS: atom_id res chain seq x y z
N MET A 1 -5.49 10.32 8.74
CA MET A 1 -4.89 10.09 7.41
C MET A 1 -5.91 9.36 6.59
N ASN A 2 -6.34 9.93 5.48
CA ASN A 2 -7.32 9.30 4.61
C ASN A 2 -6.60 8.23 3.78
N GLY A 3 -7.07 6.99 3.85
CA GLY A 3 -6.57 5.89 3.02
C GLY A 3 -5.75 4.81 3.74
N VAL A 4 -5.17 5.04 4.93
CA VAL A 4 -4.42 3.99 5.66
C VAL A 4 -4.90 3.90 7.12
N LYS A 5 -5.07 2.68 7.63
CA LYS A 5 -5.41 2.43 9.04
C LYS A 5 -4.37 3.08 9.95
N ARG A 6 -4.82 3.91 10.90
CA ARG A 6 -3.94 4.70 11.77
C ARG A 6 -2.93 3.84 12.53
N SER A 7 -3.34 2.68 13.04
CA SER A 7 -2.44 1.77 13.76
C SER A 7 -1.33 1.22 12.88
N VAL A 8 -1.64 0.89 11.62
CA VAL A 8 -0.67 0.45 10.62
C VAL A 8 0.29 1.57 10.27
N PHE A 9 -0.22 2.78 10.05
CA PHE A 9 0.63 3.92 9.70
C PHE A 9 1.59 4.28 10.85
N ASN A 10 1.07 4.32 12.07
CA ASN A 10 1.86 4.68 13.25
C ASN A 10 2.91 3.63 13.63
N SER A 11 2.75 2.37 13.21
CA SER A 11 3.76 1.33 13.43
C SER A 11 4.94 1.42 12.45
N LEU A 12 4.88 2.30 11.46
CA LEU A 12 5.95 2.48 10.47
C LEU A 12 6.96 3.51 10.95
N ASP A 13 8.22 3.34 10.57
CA ASP A 13 9.25 4.37 10.75
C ASP A 13 8.84 5.69 10.08
N PRO A 14 9.24 6.86 10.62
CA PRO A 14 8.89 8.17 10.06
C PRO A 14 9.25 8.33 8.58
N THR A 15 10.34 7.72 8.13
CA THR A 15 10.75 7.73 6.71
C THR A 15 9.78 6.92 5.84
N ILE A 16 9.32 5.77 6.33
CA ILE A 16 8.34 4.94 5.61
C ILE A 16 6.98 5.63 5.61
N GLN A 17 6.57 6.23 6.72
CA GLN A 17 5.37 7.05 6.83
C GLN A 17 5.30 8.12 5.73
N LYS A 18 6.39 8.88 5.55
CA LYS A 18 6.48 9.91 4.48
C LYS A 18 6.34 9.30 3.08
N LYS A 19 6.98 8.15 2.82
CA LYS A 19 6.88 7.47 1.53
C LYS A 19 5.48 6.91 1.27
N VAL A 20 4.80 6.40 2.31
CA VAL A 20 3.41 5.96 2.22
C VAL A 20 2.51 7.14 1.91
N ALA A 21 2.66 8.28 2.60
CA ALA A 21 1.89 9.49 2.31
C ALA A 21 2.06 9.93 0.84
N ALA A 22 3.30 10.01 0.37
CA ALA A 22 3.61 10.36 -1.01
C ALA A 22 3.05 9.34 -2.02
N ALA A 23 3.05 8.04 -1.69
CA ALA A 23 2.47 6.99 -2.52
C ALA A 23 0.94 7.11 -2.62
N ILE A 24 0.26 7.48 -1.52
CA ILE A 24 -1.18 7.74 -1.52
C ILE A 24 -1.51 8.99 -2.35
N GLU A 25 -0.75 10.07 -2.19
CA GLU A 25 -0.93 11.31 -2.97
C GLU A 25 -0.68 11.10 -4.47
N LYS A 26 0.33 10.29 -4.83
CA LYS A 26 0.63 9.95 -6.22
C LYS A 26 -0.46 9.09 -6.88
N GLY A 27 -1.21 8.32 -6.09
CA GLY A 27 -2.27 7.45 -6.59
C GLY A 27 -1.77 6.15 -7.22
N ILE A 28 -2.58 5.60 -8.13
CA ILE A 28 -2.32 4.31 -8.78
C ILE A 28 -1.18 4.46 -9.80
N VAL A 29 -0.15 3.62 -9.68
CA VAL A 29 1.02 3.58 -10.55
C VAL A 29 1.16 2.23 -11.24
N ALA A 30 1.99 2.19 -12.29
CA ALA A 30 2.35 0.94 -12.95
C ALA A 30 3.10 -0.01 -11.99
N PRO A 31 2.91 -1.33 -12.12
CA PRO A 31 3.48 -2.32 -11.21
C PRO A 31 5.01 -2.42 -11.26
N THR A 32 5.62 -2.05 -12.39
CA THR A 32 7.06 -2.21 -12.66
C THR A 32 7.80 -0.89 -12.47
N GLY A 33 8.93 -0.94 -11.75
CA GLY A 33 9.87 0.19 -11.61
C GLY A 33 9.38 1.37 -10.76
N GLN A 34 8.18 1.33 -10.19
CA GLN A 34 7.61 2.46 -9.45
C GLN A 34 7.27 2.13 -7.98
N GLN A 35 7.35 3.17 -7.15
CA GLN A 35 6.76 3.22 -5.81
C GLN A 35 5.39 3.89 -5.91
N GLY A 36 4.40 3.32 -5.22
CA GLY A 36 3.02 3.82 -5.27
C GLY A 36 1.98 2.75 -4.96
N ILE A 37 0.72 3.10 -5.21
CA ILE A 37 -0.39 2.15 -5.16
C ILE A 37 -0.38 1.31 -6.44
N ILE A 38 -0.34 0.00 -6.31
CA ILE A 38 -0.34 -0.96 -7.41
C ILE A 38 -1.59 -1.83 -7.28
N LYS A 39 -2.33 -1.98 -8.37
CA LYS A 39 -3.42 -2.97 -8.45
C LYS A 39 -2.81 -4.37 -8.54
N LEU A 40 -3.31 -5.28 -7.72
CA LEU A 40 -2.89 -6.67 -7.74
C LEU A 40 -3.38 -7.38 -8.99
N THR A 41 -2.61 -8.37 -9.43
CA THR A 41 -3.07 -9.32 -10.44
C THR A 41 -4.23 -10.16 -9.87
N ALA A 42 -5.06 -10.74 -10.73
CA ALA A 42 -6.18 -11.59 -10.29
C ALA A 42 -5.71 -12.73 -9.38
N THR A 43 -4.56 -13.34 -9.67
CA THR A 43 -3.96 -14.40 -8.87
C THR A 43 -3.52 -13.91 -7.50
N GLU A 44 -2.79 -12.80 -7.43
CA GLU A 44 -2.38 -12.21 -6.14
C GLU A 44 -3.58 -11.79 -5.30
N ALA A 45 -4.63 -11.27 -5.94
CA ALA A 45 -5.85 -10.86 -5.27
C ALA A 45 -6.59 -12.05 -4.65
N ALA A 46 -6.68 -13.17 -5.39
CA ALA A 46 -7.27 -14.41 -4.88
C ALA A 46 -6.47 -15.00 -3.71
N GLN A 47 -5.13 -14.91 -3.75
CA GLN A 47 -4.26 -15.42 -2.69
C GLN A 47 -4.29 -14.58 -1.41
N THR A 48 -4.41 -13.26 -1.55
CA THR A 48 -4.28 -12.33 -0.43
C THR A 48 -5.61 -11.82 0.11
N GLY A 49 -6.70 -11.90 -0.67
CA GLY A 49 -7.98 -11.27 -0.36
C GLY A 49 -7.99 -9.75 -0.54
N TYR A 50 -6.95 -9.19 -1.15
CA TYR A 50 -6.80 -7.75 -1.38
C TYR A 50 -6.78 -7.41 -2.86
N GLN A 51 -7.09 -6.17 -3.22
CA GLN A 51 -7.07 -5.70 -4.61
C GLN A 51 -5.93 -4.74 -4.89
N TYR A 52 -5.39 -4.08 -3.87
CA TYR A 52 -4.34 -3.08 -4.00
C TYR A 52 -3.23 -3.29 -2.98
N LYS A 53 -2.02 -2.90 -3.37
CA LYS A 53 -0.86 -2.80 -2.47
C LYS A 53 -0.15 -1.46 -2.64
N VAL A 54 0.25 -0.84 -1.55
CA VAL A 54 1.25 0.23 -1.55
C VAL A 54 2.63 -0.42 -1.49
N LYS A 55 3.44 -0.25 -2.54
CA LYS A 55 4.82 -0.74 -2.57
C LYS A 55 5.79 0.38 -2.20
N ILE A 56 6.51 0.19 -1.10
CA ILE A 56 7.55 1.11 -0.63
C ILE A 56 8.91 0.40 -0.67
N LEU A 57 9.86 0.94 -1.45
CA LEU A 57 11.23 0.41 -1.46
C LEU A 57 11.98 1.00 -0.25
N GLY A 58 12.45 0.12 0.63
CA GLY A 58 13.32 0.43 1.77
C GLY A 58 14.79 0.27 1.42
N LYS A 59 15.70 0.69 2.32
CA LYS A 59 17.16 0.49 2.18
C LYS A 59 17.61 -0.96 2.44
N GLY A 60 16.71 -1.84 2.87
CA GLY A 60 17.03 -3.24 3.21
C GLY A 60 15.88 -4.22 3.02
N SER A 61 14.63 -3.77 3.07
CA SER A 61 13.47 -4.62 2.78
C SER A 61 12.38 -3.80 2.10
N ASP A 62 11.73 -4.40 1.11
CA ASP A 62 10.53 -3.86 0.50
C ASP A 62 9.34 -4.05 1.45
N MET A 63 8.60 -2.98 1.70
CA MET A 63 7.37 -3.05 2.49
C MET A 63 6.15 -2.96 1.57
N ARG A 64 5.15 -3.78 1.87
CA ARG A 64 3.88 -3.80 1.15
C ARG A 64 2.73 -3.62 2.14
N ILE A 65 1.89 -2.63 1.88
CA ILE A 65 0.67 -2.38 2.65
C ILE A 65 -0.52 -2.67 1.75
N TYR A 66 -1.36 -3.62 2.13
CA TYR A 66 -2.47 -4.12 1.35
C TYR A 66 -3.77 -3.44 1.76
N GLY A 67 -4.66 -3.29 0.78
CA GLY A 67 -5.91 -2.59 0.94
C GLY A 67 -6.93 -2.93 -0.13
N ASN A 68 -8.17 -2.55 0.17
CA ASN A 68 -9.32 -2.78 -0.70
C ASN A 68 -10.07 -1.47 -0.94
N PRO A 69 -10.72 -1.32 -2.10
CA PRO A 69 -11.61 -0.21 -2.34
C PRO A 69 -12.78 -0.26 -1.36
N LYS A 70 -13.20 0.90 -0.87
CA LYS A 70 -14.41 1.13 -0.10
C LYS A 70 -15.54 1.56 -1.03
N GLU A 71 -16.77 1.50 -0.53
CA GLU A 71 -17.98 1.87 -1.29
C GLU A 71 -17.94 3.30 -1.83
N ASN A 72 -17.21 4.19 -1.16
CA ASN A 72 -17.02 5.58 -1.57
C ASN A 72 -15.89 5.79 -2.61
N GLY A 73 -15.35 4.71 -3.19
CA GLY A 73 -14.28 4.76 -4.19
C GLY A 73 -12.88 5.00 -3.63
N HIS A 74 -12.72 5.24 -2.32
CA HIS A 74 -11.41 5.35 -1.69
C HIS A 74 -10.82 3.97 -1.38
N ILE A 75 -9.52 3.80 -1.60
CA ILE A 75 -8.82 2.58 -1.20
C ILE A 75 -8.40 2.72 0.26
N PHE A 76 -8.73 1.70 1.06
CA PHE A 76 -8.35 1.64 2.47
C PHE A 76 -7.32 0.53 2.70
N PHE A 77 -6.13 0.94 3.13
CA PHE A 77 -5.00 0.06 3.42
C PHE A 77 -4.93 -0.24 4.91
N ASP A 78 -5.01 -1.51 5.27
CA ASP A 78 -5.17 -1.93 6.67
C ASP A 78 -4.26 -3.09 7.09
N LYS A 79 -3.44 -3.60 6.18
CA LYS A 79 -2.60 -4.78 6.44
C LYS A 79 -1.19 -4.58 5.92
N ILE A 80 -0.20 -4.75 6.77
CA ILE A 80 1.20 -4.90 6.34
C ILE A 80 1.43 -6.38 6.06
N MET A 81 1.99 -6.72 4.89
CA MET A 81 2.57 -8.03 4.65
C MET A 81 3.99 -7.83 4.11
N GLY A 82 4.98 -8.23 4.90
CA GLY A 82 6.38 -8.28 4.48
C GLY A 82 6.63 -9.50 3.60
N HIS A 83 7.68 -9.43 2.79
CA HIS A 83 8.30 -10.64 2.27
C HIS A 83 9.43 -11.05 3.21
#